data_AF-A0A5M3Z8F4-F1
#
_entry.id   AF-A0A5M3Z8F4-F1
#
_cell.length_a   1.000
_cell.length_b   1.000
_cell.length_c   1.000
_cell.angle_alpha   90.00
_cell.angle_beta   90.00
_cell.angle_gamma   90.00
#
_symmetry.space_group_name_H-M   'P 1'
#
loop_
_entity.id
_entity.type
_entity.pdbx_description
1 polymer ?
#
loop_
_entity_poly.entity_id
_entity_poly.type
_entity_poly.pdbx_seq_one_letter_code
_entity_poly.pdbx_strand_id
1 'polypeptide(L)'
;MEVTWRFHHENWDEPWASDDFPVGESKQEIRQRIRRLKSEPWWDDTTNTIVRFLQDELPYQWPWGYTIYRTVYTPESSQHWKATTEAIPKHVYASAKGQLNNEKPSRIFQEGYRPLIFDDQAQFDGVTLDEVRRHFKAFRNSDNGDTGVRFRFCLVIDEGALQSIIQHPEPQKPSQNGAWVTVIDPDYTRGGSYNTRYYPGYFRIHLNDLWRLTYLGDALELDEVCGKMKGADDIPWFDSEI
;
A
#
# COMPACT_ATOMS: atom_id res chain seq x y z
N MET A 1 23.97 9.28 -6.80
CA MET A 1 22.75 8.69 -7.36
C MET A 1 21.84 9.80 -7.82
N GLU A 2 21.41 9.74 -9.08
CA GLU A 2 20.51 10.74 -9.66
C GLU A 2 19.10 10.50 -9.13
N VAL A 3 18.62 11.41 -8.30
CA VAL A 3 17.22 11.43 -7.88
C VAL A 3 16.40 11.89 -9.08
N THR A 4 15.89 10.93 -9.85
CA THR A 4 14.93 11.15 -10.94
C THR A 4 13.57 10.88 -10.35
N TRP A 5 12.80 11.93 -10.07
CA TRP A 5 11.69 11.77 -9.16
C TRP A 5 10.43 12.46 -9.61
N ARG A 6 9.63 11.68 -10.33
CA ARG A 6 8.16 11.69 -10.35
C ARG A 6 7.75 10.29 -10.76
N PHE A 7 7.14 9.53 -9.84
CA PHE A 7 6.41 8.36 -10.30
C PHE A 7 5.16 8.87 -11.02
N HIS A 8 5.19 8.82 -12.34
CA HIS A 8 4.00 8.87 -13.18
C HIS A 8 3.98 7.54 -13.92
N HIS A 9 3.09 6.66 -13.50
CA HIS A 9 2.85 5.42 -14.21
C HIS A 9 2.03 5.71 -15.46
N GLU A 10 2.22 4.93 -16.52
CA GLU A 10 1.41 4.99 -17.74
C GLU A 10 -0.10 4.75 -17.50
N ASN A 11 -0.46 4.20 -16.34
CA ASN A 11 -1.85 3.96 -15.94
C ASN A 11 -2.51 5.21 -15.34
N TRP A 12 -1.79 6.34 -15.26
CA TRP A 12 -2.33 7.60 -14.77
C TRP A 12 -2.58 8.53 -15.95
N ASP A 13 -3.83 8.98 -16.11
CA ASP A 13 -4.20 9.87 -17.21
C ASP A 13 -3.43 11.19 -17.21
N GLU A 14 -3.11 11.70 -16.01
CA GLU A 14 -2.37 12.95 -15.82
C GLU A 14 -1.25 12.79 -14.76
N PRO A 15 -0.14 13.55 -14.88
CA PRO A 15 0.85 13.65 -13.82
C PRO A 15 0.21 14.12 -12.51
N TRP A 16 0.51 13.42 -11.42
CA TRP A 16 0.03 13.83 -10.11
C TRP A 16 0.57 15.21 -9.71
N ALA A 17 -0.31 16.02 -9.11
CA ALA A 17 0.03 17.30 -8.54
C ALA A 17 -0.86 17.65 -7.35
N SER A 18 -0.36 18.54 -6.49
CA SER A 18 -1.13 19.27 -5.50
C SER A 18 -0.52 20.66 -5.27
N ASP A 19 -1.13 21.49 -4.43
CA ASP A 19 -0.63 22.85 -4.14
C ASP A 19 0.81 22.85 -3.61
N ASP A 20 1.14 21.87 -2.76
CA ASP A 20 2.49 21.68 -2.25
C ASP A 20 3.41 21.01 -3.29
N PHE A 21 2.85 20.41 -4.35
CA PHE A 21 3.55 19.62 -5.35
C PHE A 21 3.13 19.92 -6.81
N PRO A 22 3.63 21.01 -7.42
CA PRO A 22 3.21 21.41 -8.76
C PRO A 22 3.74 20.50 -9.88
N VAL A 23 3.05 20.46 -11.03
CA VAL A 23 3.54 19.81 -12.26
C VAL A 23 4.75 20.54 -12.85
N GLY A 24 5.45 19.90 -13.79
CA GLY A 24 6.62 20.44 -14.50
C GLY A 24 7.93 20.77 -13.74
N GLU A 25 8.05 20.62 -12.42
CA GLU A 25 9.27 21.00 -11.68
C GLU A 25 10.55 20.30 -12.15
N SER A 26 11.62 21.08 -12.18
CA SER A 26 12.99 20.62 -12.33
C SER A 26 13.51 19.88 -11.09
N LYS A 27 14.60 19.10 -11.27
CA LYS A 27 15.33 18.46 -10.17
C LYS A 27 15.77 19.46 -9.07
N GLN A 28 16.06 20.70 -9.43
CA GLN A 28 16.47 21.73 -8.47
C GLN A 28 15.29 22.23 -7.63
N GLU A 29 14.14 22.48 -8.25
CA GLU A 29 12.91 22.90 -7.58
C GLU A 29 12.41 21.81 -6.62
N ILE A 30 12.45 20.54 -7.03
CA ILE A 30 12.13 19.40 -6.16
C ILE A 30 13.02 19.40 -4.92
N ARG A 31 14.35 19.55 -5.08
CA ARG A 31 15.28 19.61 -3.94
C ARG A 31 15.00 20.81 -3.03
N GLN A 32 14.66 21.96 -3.59
CA GLN A 32 14.30 23.15 -2.82
C GLN A 32 13.00 22.94 -2.03
N ARG A 33 11.96 22.35 -2.64
CA ARG A 33 10.74 21.97 -1.94
C ARG A 33 11.03 21.02 -0.78
N ILE A 34 11.80 19.95 -1.01
CA ILE A 34 12.13 19.00 0.06
C ILE A 34 12.89 19.70 1.20
N ARG A 35 13.84 20.59 0.90
CA ARG A 35 14.50 21.41 1.92
C ARG A 35 13.55 22.31 2.70
N ARG A 36 12.58 22.93 2.01
CA ARG A 36 11.54 23.76 2.65
C ARG A 36 10.68 22.92 3.59
N LEU A 37 10.19 21.76 3.14
CA LEU A 37 9.40 20.84 3.96
C LEU A 37 10.19 20.36 5.19
N LYS A 38 11.48 20.05 5.01
CA LYS A 38 12.40 19.69 6.11
C LYS A 38 12.64 20.79 7.13
N SER A 39 12.37 22.05 6.78
CA SER A 39 12.53 23.19 7.70
C SER A 39 11.23 23.59 8.39
N GLU A 40 10.11 22.94 8.08
CA GLU A 40 8.82 23.23 8.71
C GLU A 40 8.83 22.76 10.18
N PRO A 41 8.15 23.47 11.10
CA PRO A 41 8.18 23.14 12.54
C PRO A 41 7.69 21.73 12.89
N TRP A 42 6.81 21.15 12.07
CA TRP A 42 6.26 19.81 12.28
C TRP A 42 7.24 18.71 11.86
N TRP A 43 8.28 19.01 11.08
CA TRP A 43 9.14 17.99 10.47
C TRP A 43 9.80 17.11 11.52
N ASP A 44 10.18 17.66 12.67
CA ASP A 44 10.88 16.94 13.73
C ASP A 44 9.93 16.27 14.76
N ASP A 45 8.61 16.36 14.57
CA ASP A 45 7.64 15.65 15.43
C ASP A 45 7.53 14.17 15.03
N THR A 46 8.57 13.40 15.34
CA THR A 46 8.63 11.97 15.05
C THR A 46 7.71 11.13 15.94
N THR A 47 6.99 11.74 16.89
CA THR A 47 5.95 11.04 17.66
C THR A 47 4.69 10.84 16.83
N ASN A 48 4.47 11.68 15.82
CA ASN A 48 3.41 11.53 14.85
C ASN A 48 3.84 10.54 13.74
N THR A 49 3.11 9.43 13.61
CA THR A 49 3.46 8.39 12.63
C THR A 49 3.29 8.83 11.18
N ILE A 50 2.43 9.82 10.91
CA ILE A 50 2.29 10.44 9.59
C ILE A 50 3.54 11.26 9.27
N VAL A 51 4.04 12.05 10.22
CA VAL A 51 5.28 12.82 10.02
C VAL A 51 6.43 11.86 9.72
N ARG A 52 6.60 10.79 10.50
CA ARG A 52 7.64 9.78 10.24
C ARG A 52 7.50 9.18 8.83
N PHE A 53 6.29 8.75 8.46
CA PHE A 53 6.03 8.24 7.10
C PHE A 53 6.40 9.24 6.01
N LEU A 54 6.09 10.53 6.19
CA LEU A 54 6.47 11.57 5.24
C LEU A 54 7.99 11.75 5.16
N GLN A 55 8.71 11.65 6.28
CA GLN A 55 10.17 11.70 6.28
C GLN A 55 10.80 10.58 5.44
N ASP A 56 10.18 9.39 5.47
CA ASP A 56 10.64 8.19 4.77
C ASP A 56 10.28 8.23 3.27
N GLU A 57 9.05 8.64 2.93
CA GLU A 57 8.54 8.52 1.55
C GLU A 57 8.80 9.78 0.70
N LEU A 58 8.73 11.00 1.26
CA LEU A 58 8.86 12.25 0.49
C LEU A 58 10.21 12.44 -0.22
N PRO A 59 11.35 11.97 0.30
CA PRO A 59 12.62 12.13 -0.43
C PRO A 59 12.79 11.13 -1.58
N TYR A 60 12.03 10.01 -1.59
CA TYR A 60 12.38 8.83 -2.38
C TYR A 60 11.27 8.14 -3.16
N GLN A 61 9.97 8.19 -2.81
CA GLN A 61 8.88 7.56 -3.59
C GLN A 61 7.48 8.22 -3.51
N TRP A 62 7.35 9.50 -3.88
CA TRP A 62 6.08 10.24 -3.86
C TRP A 62 5.58 10.55 -5.27
N PRO A 63 4.26 10.65 -5.47
CA PRO A 63 3.17 10.34 -4.50
C PRO A 63 3.24 8.90 -4.00
N TRP A 64 2.69 8.62 -2.82
CA TRP A 64 2.71 7.29 -2.19
C TRP A 64 1.45 6.50 -2.53
N GLY A 65 1.42 5.21 -2.27
CA GLY A 65 0.22 4.38 -2.42
C GLY A 65 0.58 2.92 -2.58
N TYR A 66 -0.41 2.04 -2.44
CA TYR A 66 -0.18 0.60 -2.62
C TYR A 66 -0.15 0.22 -4.09
N THR A 67 0.60 -0.82 -4.42
CA THR A 67 0.38 -1.58 -5.65
C THR A 67 -0.78 -2.54 -5.44
N ILE A 68 -1.79 -2.50 -6.31
CA ILE A 68 -3.04 -3.25 -6.20
C ILE A 68 -3.26 -4.03 -7.49
N TYR A 69 -3.52 -5.33 -7.37
CA TYR A 69 -3.92 -6.20 -8.48
C TYR A 69 -5.40 -6.52 -8.37
N ARG A 70 -6.14 -6.29 -9.45
CA ARG A 70 -7.48 -6.82 -9.64
C ARG A 70 -7.37 -8.17 -10.34
N THR A 71 -7.90 -9.23 -9.73
CA THR A 71 -7.85 -10.58 -10.31
C THR A 71 -9.22 -11.19 -10.56
N VAL A 72 -10.28 -10.40 -10.41
CA VAL A 72 -11.67 -10.81 -10.61
C VAL A 72 -12.39 -9.80 -11.50
N TYR A 73 -12.98 -10.27 -12.60
CA TYR A 73 -13.61 -9.43 -13.63
C TYR A 73 -15.05 -9.83 -13.97
N THR A 74 -15.77 -10.37 -12.98
CA THR A 74 -17.22 -10.63 -13.10
C THR A 74 -18.00 -9.32 -13.33
N PRO A 75 -19.24 -9.38 -13.86
CA PRO A 75 -20.07 -8.18 -13.98
C PRO A 75 -20.27 -7.42 -12.66
N GLU A 76 -20.41 -8.14 -11.54
CA GLU A 76 -20.50 -7.56 -10.20
C GLU A 76 -19.20 -6.84 -9.81
N SER A 77 -18.05 -7.47 -10.06
CA SER A 77 -16.73 -6.83 -9.87
C SER A 77 -16.66 -5.51 -10.61
N SER A 78 -17.00 -5.48 -11.90
CA SER A 78 -16.95 -4.25 -12.70
C SER A 78 -17.92 -3.17 -12.21
N GLN A 79 -19.09 -3.57 -11.71
CA GLN A 79 -20.06 -2.65 -11.12
C GLN A 79 -19.53 -2.02 -9.83
N HIS A 80 -18.82 -2.77 -8.99
CA HIS A 80 -18.39 -2.32 -7.67
C HIS A 80 -16.94 -1.80 -7.63
N TRP A 81 -16.15 -2.01 -8.68
CA TRP A 81 -14.71 -1.75 -8.70
C TRP A 81 -14.32 -0.35 -8.20
N LYS A 82 -15.02 0.69 -8.68
CA LYS A 82 -14.77 2.06 -8.24
C LYS A 82 -14.94 2.21 -6.72
N ALA A 83 -16.06 1.74 -6.18
CA ALA A 83 -16.32 1.79 -4.74
C ALA A 83 -15.30 0.96 -3.93
N THR A 84 -14.86 -0.17 -4.49
CA THR A 84 -13.82 -1.02 -3.89
C THR A 84 -12.49 -0.28 -3.76
N THR A 85 -12.04 0.38 -4.83
CA THR A 85 -10.79 1.15 -4.81
C THR A 85 -10.86 2.37 -3.90
N GLU A 86 -12.04 3.03 -3.80
CA GLU A 86 -12.27 4.15 -2.89
C GLU A 86 -12.36 3.72 -1.41
N ALA A 87 -12.74 2.48 -1.12
CA ALA A 87 -12.83 1.98 0.26
C ALA A 87 -11.47 1.86 0.95
N ILE A 88 -10.41 1.50 0.21
CA ILE A 88 -9.07 1.30 0.76
C ILE A 88 -8.52 2.56 1.45
N PRO A 89 -8.40 3.73 0.78
CA PRO A 89 -7.91 4.93 1.44
C PRO A 89 -8.82 5.38 2.59
N LYS A 90 -10.14 5.20 2.50
CA LYS A 90 -11.06 5.52 3.62
C LYS A 90 -10.67 4.78 4.90
N HIS A 91 -10.35 3.49 4.81
CA HIS A 91 -9.96 2.67 5.96
C HIS A 91 -8.57 3.03 6.48
N VAL A 92 -7.63 3.33 5.58
CA VAL A 92 -6.30 3.82 5.95
C VAL A 92 -6.40 5.16 6.71
N TYR A 93 -7.23 6.09 6.25
CA TYR A 93 -7.42 7.37 6.92
C TYR A 93 -8.15 7.22 8.25
N ALA A 94 -9.13 6.31 8.34
CA ALA A 94 -9.83 6.04 9.58
C ALA A 94 -8.92 5.43 10.65
N SER A 95 -8.03 4.50 10.26
CA SER A 95 -7.03 3.91 11.16
C SER A 95 -5.94 4.91 11.57
N ALA A 96 -5.60 5.86 10.69
CA ALA A 96 -4.71 6.97 10.99
C ALA A 96 -5.38 8.13 11.77
N LYS A 97 -6.69 8.09 12.06
CA LYS A 97 -7.45 9.23 12.57
C LYS A 97 -6.90 9.84 13.88
N GLY A 98 -6.29 9.03 14.74
CA GLY A 98 -5.65 9.54 15.98
C GLY A 98 -4.39 10.38 15.73
N GLN A 99 -3.83 10.32 14.53
CA GLN A 99 -2.60 11.00 14.09
C GLN A 99 -2.89 12.09 13.05
N LEU A 100 -4.02 11.96 12.33
CA LEU A 100 -4.49 12.96 11.39
C LEU A 100 -5.11 14.16 12.11
N ASN A 101 -4.79 15.34 11.60
CA ASN A 101 -5.30 16.63 12.02
C ASN A 101 -5.53 17.53 10.80
N ASN A 102 -5.95 18.79 10.99
CA ASN A 102 -6.15 19.73 9.88
C ASN A 102 -4.85 20.46 9.47
N GLU A 103 -3.69 19.93 9.85
CA GLU A 103 -2.40 20.55 9.56
C GLU A 103 -1.79 20.00 8.28
N LYS A 104 -0.74 20.70 7.83
CA LYS A 104 -0.02 20.42 6.59
C LYS A 104 0.44 18.96 6.42
N PRO A 105 0.98 18.25 7.45
CA PRO A 105 1.40 16.86 7.29
C PRO A 105 0.26 15.93 6.88
N SER A 106 -0.89 16.05 7.55
CA SER A 106 -2.08 15.25 7.29
C SER A 106 -2.62 15.51 5.90
N ARG A 107 -2.65 16.78 5.46
CA ARG A 107 -3.05 17.15 4.10
C ARG A 107 -2.11 16.54 3.05
N ILE A 108 -0.79 16.72 3.22
CA ILE A 108 0.21 16.14 2.30
C ILE A 108 0.01 14.63 2.22
N PHE A 109 -0.09 13.95 3.35
CA PHE A 109 -0.36 12.51 3.42
C PHE A 109 -1.61 12.11 2.63
N GLN A 110 -2.74 12.78 2.82
CA GLN A 110 -3.99 12.42 2.13
C GLN A 110 -3.92 12.73 0.63
N GLU A 111 -3.46 13.92 0.24
CA GLU A 111 -3.35 14.33 -1.17
C GLU A 111 -2.37 13.48 -1.97
N GLY A 112 -1.33 12.98 -1.31
CA GLY A 112 -0.29 12.14 -1.89
C GLY A 112 -0.71 10.71 -2.15
N TYR A 113 -1.87 10.24 -1.68
CA TYR A 113 -2.27 8.86 -1.92
C TYR A 113 -2.68 8.64 -3.38
N ARG A 114 -1.85 7.89 -4.11
CA ARG A 114 -2.06 7.46 -5.49
C ARG A 114 -1.62 5.99 -5.63
N PRO A 115 -2.58 5.04 -5.54
CA PRO A 115 -2.27 3.64 -5.71
C PRO A 115 -1.88 3.35 -7.16
N LEU A 116 -1.02 2.34 -7.34
CA LEU A 116 -0.75 1.77 -8.64
C LEU A 116 -1.69 0.59 -8.83
N ILE A 117 -2.59 0.66 -9.81
CA ILE A 117 -3.59 -0.38 -10.04
C ILE A 117 -3.25 -1.12 -11.34
N PHE A 118 -3.10 -2.44 -11.23
CA PHE A 118 -3.04 -3.37 -12.35
C PHE A 118 -4.45 -3.94 -12.58
N ASP A 119 -5.12 -3.44 -13.62
CA ASP A 119 -6.52 -3.69 -13.98
C ASP A 119 -6.65 -4.02 -15.48
N ASP A 120 -5.85 -4.99 -15.94
CA ASP A 120 -5.97 -5.57 -17.28
C ASP A 120 -6.58 -6.97 -17.17
N GLN A 121 -7.83 -7.11 -17.60
CA GLN A 121 -8.55 -8.38 -17.59
C GLN A 121 -7.83 -9.48 -18.39
N ALA A 122 -7.25 -9.14 -19.54
CA ALA A 122 -6.58 -10.13 -20.37
C ALA A 122 -5.32 -10.69 -19.70
N GLN A 123 -4.72 -9.93 -18.78
CA GLN A 123 -3.50 -10.29 -18.08
C GLN A 123 -3.76 -10.91 -16.71
N PHE A 124 -4.78 -10.46 -15.98
CA PHE A 124 -4.94 -10.77 -14.55
C PHE A 124 -6.24 -11.49 -14.17
N ASP A 125 -7.16 -11.78 -15.10
CA ASP A 125 -8.39 -12.50 -14.74
C ASP A 125 -8.10 -13.93 -14.27
N GLY A 126 -8.45 -14.23 -13.02
CA GLY A 126 -8.27 -15.56 -12.42
C GLY A 126 -6.82 -16.00 -12.18
N VAL A 127 -5.84 -15.10 -12.28
CA VAL A 127 -4.44 -15.45 -12.00
C VAL A 127 -4.22 -15.82 -10.54
N THR A 128 -3.26 -16.70 -10.31
CA THR A 128 -2.88 -17.16 -8.97
C THR A 128 -2.02 -16.13 -8.23
N LEU A 129 -1.97 -16.22 -6.90
CA LEU A 129 -1.09 -15.37 -6.08
C LEU A 129 0.40 -15.53 -6.45
N ASP A 130 0.83 -16.72 -6.87
CA ASP A 130 2.20 -16.97 -7.32
C ASP A 130 2.52 -16.23 -8.63
N GLU A 131 1.54 -16.15 -9.53
CA GLU A 131 1.65 -15.39 -10.79
C GLU A 131 1.70 -13.89 -10.53
N VAL A 132 0.85 -13.38 -9.63
CA VAL A 132 0.91 -11.98 -9.18
C VAL A 132 2.26 -11.67 -8.53
N ARG A 133 2.75 -12.53 -7.63
CA ARG A 133 4.07 -12.35 -6.98
C ARG A 133 5.19 -12.23 -8.01
N ARG A 134 5.19 -13.14 -9.00
CA ARG A 134 6.20 -13.14 -10.07
C ARG A 134 6.13 -11.88 -10.92
N HIS A 135 4.92 -11.44 -11.28
CA HIS A 135 4.73 -10.19 -12.02
C HIS A 135 5.19 -8.97 -11.20
N PHE A 136 4.75 -8.86 -9.95
CA PHE A 136 5.11 -7.75 -9.07
C PHE A 136 6.62 -7.68 -8.81
N LYS A 137 7.28 -8.82 -8.60
CA LYS A 137 8.74 -8.87 -8.45
C LYS A 137 9.47 -8.44 -9.71
N ALA A 138 9.00 -8.85 -10.88
CA ALA A 138 9.57 -8.42 -12.17
C ALA A 138 9.39 -6.90 -12.38
N PHE A 139 8.19 -6.39 -12.11
CA PHE A 139 7.87 -4.96 -12.16
C PHE A 139 8.78 -4.15 -11.22
N ARG A 140 8.87 -4.53 -9.95
CA ARG A 140 9.74 -3.90 -8.94
C ARG A 140 11.21 -3.84 -9.38
N ASN A 141 11.71 -4.90 -10.00
CA ASN A 141 13.10 -4.97 -10.47
C ASN A 141 13.34 -4.16 -11.76
N SER A 142 12.30 -3.90 -12.54
CA SER A 142 12.39 -3.15 -13.80
C SER A 142 12.25 -1.64 -13.63
N ASP A 143 11.64 -1.21 -12.53
CA ASP A 143 11.47 0.21 -12.20
C ASP A 143 12.68 0.74 -11.41
N ASN A 144 12.91 2.05 -11.45
CA ASN A 144 13.97 2.74 -10.70
C ASN A 144 13.60 2.92 -9.20
N GLY A 145 12.56 2.25 -8.72
CA GLY A 145 12.09 2.31 -7.34
C GLY A 145 11.85 0.92 -6.78
N ASP A 146 12.75 0.48 -5.90
CA ASP A 146 12.59 -0.70 -5.04
C ASP A 146 12.26 -0.34 -3.59
N THR A 147 12.26 0.95 -3.28
CA THR A 147 12.05 1.50 -1.93
C THR A 147 10.59 1.94 -1.73
N GLY A 148 10.18 2.21 -0.49
CA GLY A 148 8.87 2.81 -0.18
C GLY A 148 7.66 1.87 -0.26
N VAL A 149 6.55 2.31 0.33
CA VAL A 149 5.35 1.48 0.54
C VAL A 149 4.80 0.82 -0.73
N ARG A 150 4.92 1.49 -1.90
CA ARG A 150 4.42 0.98 -3.18
C ARG A 150 5.07 -0.34 -3.59
N PHE A 151 6.33 -0.53 -3.22
CA PHE A 151 7.17 -1.61 -3.72
C PHE A 151 7.52 -2.66 -2.65
N ARG A 152 7.20 -2.39 -1.36
CA ARG A 152 7.38 -3.34 -0.25
C ARG A 152 6.52 -4.59 -0.40
N PHE A 153 5.26 -4.43 -0.79
CA PHE A 153 4.29 -5.51 -1.01
C PHE A 153 3.20 -5.06 -1.99
N CYS A 154 2.40 -6.02 -2.48
CA CYS A 154 1.21 -5.70 -3.26
C CYS A 154 -0.06 -6.28 -2.62
N LEU A 155 -1.18 -5.60 -2.87
CA LEU A 155 -2.51 -6.01 -2.46
C LEU A 155 -3.18 -6.74 -3.62
N VAL A 156 -3.90 -7.83 -3.33
CA VAL A 156 -4.72 -8.55 -4.31
C VAL A 156 -6.18 -8.46 -3.92
N ILE A 157 -7.00 -8.10 -4.90
CA ILE A 157 -8.45 -8.11 -4.81
C ILE A 157 -8.96 -9.24 -5.68
N ASP A 158 -9.13 -10.40 -5.05
CA ASP A 158 -9.83 -11.56 -5.60
C ASP A 158 -11.34 -11.48 -5.28
N GLU A 159 -12.11 -12.48 -5.71
CA GLU A 159 -13.55 -12.55 -5.45
C GLU A 159 -13.86 -12.45 -3.94
N GLY A 160 -13.10 -13.13 -3.08
CA GLY A 160 -13.34 -13.10 -1.64
C GLY A 160 -13.11 -11.72 -1.02
N ALA A 161 -12.01 -11.06 -1.41
CA ALA A 161 -11.69 -9.71 -0.97
C ALA A 161 -12.74 -8.71 -1.46
N LEU A 162 -13.13 -8.79 -2.74
CA LEU A 162 -14.18 -7.96 -3.34
C LEU A 162 -15.49 -8.06 -2.56
N GLN A 163 -15.98 -9.28 -2.31
CA GLN A 163 -17.23 -9.51 -1.57
C GLN A 163 -17.15 -8.96 -0.15
N SER A 164 -15.98 -9.09 0.51
CA SER A 164 -15.78 -8.52 1.85
C SER A 164 -15.87 -7.00 1.85
N ILE A 165 -15.35 -6.33 0.82
CA ILE A 165 -15.37 -4.88 0.67
C ILE A 165 -16.79 -4.40 0.34
N ILE A 166 -17.53 -5.13 -0.50
CA ILE A 166 -18.94 -4.82 -0.79
C ILE A 166 -19.79 -4.90 0.48
N GLN A 167 -19.54 -5.91 1.33
CA GLN A 167 -20.27 -6.09 2.59
C GLN A 167 -19.88 -5.06 3.66
N HIS A 168 -18.63 -4.60 3.66
CA HIS A 168 -18.06 -3.70 4.66
C HIS A 168 -17.33 -2.51 4.01
N PRO A 169 -18.02 -1.65 3.25
CA PRO A 169 -17.38 -0.59 2.46
C PRO A 169 -16.87 0.58 3.31
N GLU A 170 -17.35 0.68 4.55
CA GLU A 170 -17.00 1.75 5.48
C GLU A 170 -16.15 1.22 6.65
N PRO A 171 -15.24 2.04 7.22
CA PRO A 171 -14.37 1.63 8.32
C PRO A 171 -15.17 1.11 9.52
N GLN A 172 -14.87 -0.12 9.93
CA GLN A 172 -15.54 -0.77 11.05
C GLN A 172 -14.87 -0.40 12.38
N LYS A 173 -15.59 -0.61 13.50
CA LYS A 173 -15.00 -0.51 14.84
C LYS A 173 -14.01 -1.68 15.04
N PRO A 174 -12.99 -1.53 15.92
CA PRO A 174 -11.95 -2.54 16.13
C PRO A 174 -12.45 -3.96 16.50
N SER A 175 -13.67 -4.09 17.00
CA SER A 175 -14.26 -5.36 17.45
C SER A 175 -15.06 -6.11 16.38
N GLN A 176 -15.08 -5.64 15.12
CA GLN A 176 -15.88 -6.22 14.04
C GLN A 176 -14.99 -6.71 12.90
N ASN A 177 -15.26 -7.91 12.40
CA ASN A 177 -14.66 -8.39 11.15
C ASN A 177 -15.06 -7.41 10.03
N GLY A 178 -14.06 -6.85 9.34
CA GLY A 178 -14.28 -5.87 8.29
C GLY A 178 -13.81 -6.36 6.92
N ALA A 179 -13.86 -5.47 5.95
CA ALA A 179 -13.27 -5.66 4.64
C ALA A 179 -11.79 -6.07 4.76
N TRP A 180 -11.33 -6.92 3.85
CA TRP A 180 -9.95 -7.42 3.82
C TRP A 180 -9.42 -7.54 2.40
N VAL A 181 -8.10 -7.62 2.30
CA VAL A 181 -7.35 -7.91 1.07
C VAL A 181 -6.26 -8.93 1.36
N THR A 182 -5.76 -9.59 0.31
CA THR A 182 -4.57 -10.44 0.43
C THR A 182 -3.32 -9.61 0.17
N VAL A 183 -2.35 -9.67 1.07
CA VAL A 183 -1.01 -9.08 0.90
C VAL A 183 -0.08 -10.17 0.39
N ILE A 184 0.67 -9.88 -0.66
CA ILE A 184 1.71 -10.77 -1.19
C ILE A 184 3.08 -10.25 -0.77
N ASP A 185 3.88 -11.17 -0.23
CA ASP A 185 5.32 -10.97 -0.04
C ASP A 185 6.07 -11.26 -1.36
N PRO A 186 6.71 -10.24 -1.97
CA PRO A 186 7.51 -10.41 -3.20
C PRO A 186 8.81 -11.21 -3.00
N ASP A 187 9.31 -11.28 -1.77
CA ASP A 187 10.60 -11.87 -1.43
C ASP A 187 10.48 -13.31 -0.93
N TYR A 188 9.26 -13.80 -0.78
CA TYR A 188 8.98 -15.21 -0.55
C TYR A 188 9.65 -16.13 -1.59
N THR A 189 10.30 -17.18 -1.09
CA THR A 189 10.88 -18.27 -1.85
C THR A 189 10.46 -19.60 -1.24
N ARG A 190 10.03 -20.52 -2.10
CA ARG A 190 9.58 -21.84 -1.65
C ARG A 190 10.75 -22.60 -1.01
N GLY A 191 10.53 -23.07 0.22
CA GLY A 191 11.56 -23.76 1.01
C GLY A 191 12.54 -22.82 1.72
N GLY A 192 12.28 -21.51 1.70
CA GLY A 192 12.98 -20.54 2.54
C GLY A 192 12.76 -20.78 4.03
N SER A 193 13.65 -20.22 4.84
CA SER A 193 13.50 -20.19 6.30
C SER A 193 12.74 -18.93 6.70
N TYR A 194 11.65 -19.10 7.44
CA TYR A 194 10.77 -18.02 7.89
C TYR A 194 10.50 -18.16 9.40
N ASN A 195 10.28 -17.04 10.06
CA ASN A 195 9.87 -16.94 11.45
C ASN A 195 8.49 -17.59 11.66
N THR A 196 7.58 -17.41 10.69
CA THR A 196 6.27 -18.07 10.72
C THR A 196 6.33 -19.46 10.08
N ARG A 197 6.04 -20.49 10.89
CA ARG A 197 5.95 -21.87 10.40
C ARG A 197 4.81 -21.97 9.38
N TYR A 198 5.11 -22.60 8.24
CA TYR A 198 4.22 -22.76 7.09
C TYR A 198 3.91 -21.48 6.31
N TYR A 199 4.67 -20.40 6.52
CA TYR A 199 4.46 -19.15 5.81
C TYR A 199 4.38 -19.35 4.28
N PRO A 200 3.27 -18.98 3.63
CA PRO A 200 3.06 -19.24 2.20
C PRO A 200 3.48 -18.06 1.31
N GLY A 201 4.07 -17.00 1.89
CA GLY A 201 4.43 -15.79 1.16
C GLY A 201 3.27 -14.86 0.87
N TYR A 202 2.18 -14.97 1.65
CA TYR A 202 1.04 -14.08 1.63
C TYR A 202 0.25 -14.23 2.93
N PHE A 203 -0.58 -13.24 3.24
CA PHE A 203 -1.57 -13.29 4.33
C PHE A 203 -2.75 -12.36 4.03
N ARG A 204 -3.87 -12.56 4.72
CA ARG A 204 -5.01 -11.63 4.68
C ARG A 204 -4.85 -10.54 5.71
N ILE A 205 -5.23 -9.33 5.36
CA ILE A 205 -5.23 -8.18 6.28
C ILE A 205 -6.55 -7.44 6.17
N HIS A 206 -7.12 -7.03 7.31
CA HIS A 206 -8.25 -6.13 7.31
C HIS A 206 -7.81 -4.74 6.82
N LEU A 207 -8.68 -4.05 6.09
CA LEU A 207 -8.36 -2.72 5.56
C LEU A 207 -8.00 -1.70 6.67
N ASN A 208 -8.55 -1.88 7.88
CA ASN A 208 -8.24 -1.07 9.05
C ASN A 208 -6.79 -1.24 9.56
N ASP A 209 -6.13 -2.35 9.22
CA ASP A 209 -4.77 -2.64 9.65
C ASP A 209 -3.71 -2.27 8.58
N LEU A 210 -4.13 -1.84 7.39
CA LEU A 210 -3.22 -1.48 6.30
C LEU A 210 -2.28 -0.31 6.66
N TRP A 211 -2.78 0.69 7.40
CA TRP A 211 -1.94 1.77 7.88
C TRP A 211 -0.85 1.25 8.82
N ARG A 212 -1.19 0.29 9.68
CA ARG A 212 -0.23 -0.34 10.58
C ARG A 212 0.83 -1.13 9.84
N LEU A 213 0.42 -1.94 8.88
CA LEU A 213 1.36 -2.68 8.03
C LEU A 213 2.32 -1.74 7.28
N THR A 214 1.86 -0.55 6.88
CA THR A 214 2.67 0.42 6.13
C THR A 214 3.93 0.83 6.89
N TYR A 215 3.84 1.05 8.20
CA TYR A 215 5.00 1.41 9.01
C TYR A 215 5.69 0.20 9.65
N LEU A 216 4.99 -0.91 9.92
CA LEU A 216 5.62 -2.14 10.42
C LEU A 216 6.51 -2.80 9.36
N GLY A 217 6.07 -2.82 8.10
CA GLY A 217 6.82 -3.39 6.99
C GLY A 217 8.09 -2.61 6.61
N ASP A 218 8.39 -1.52 7.30
CA ASP A 218 9.69 -0.86 7.23
C ASP A 218 10.69 -1.42 8.26
N ALA A 219 10.19 -2.01 9.35
CA ALA A 219 10.99 -2.50 10.47
C ALA A 219 11.02 -4.03 10.59
N LEU A 220 10.01 -4.72 10.05
CA LEU A 220 9.80 -6.16 10.17
C LEU A 220 9.63 -6.80 8.79
N GLU A 221 10.06 -8.05 8.67
CA GLU A 221 9.76 -8.89 7.52
C GLU A 221 8.26 -9.29 7.51
N LEU A 222 7.72 -9.57 6.32
CA LEU A 222 6.29 -9.87 6.17
C LEU A 222 5.87 -11.20 6.81
N ASP A 223 6.79 -12.12 7.02
CA ASP A 223 6.55 -13.36 7.76
C ASP A 223 6.56 -13.14 9.28
N GLU A 224 7.21 -12.08 9.78
CA GLU A 224 7.18 -11.72 11.21
C GLU A 224 5.82 -11.13 11.60
N VAL A 225 5.18 -10.39 10.69
CA VAL A 225 3.83 -9.83 10.91
C VAL A 225 2.70 -10.79 10.51
N CYS A 226 3.06 -12.01 10.11
CA CYS A 226 2.13 -13.05 9.76
C CYS A 226 1.65 -13.80 11.01
N GLY A 227 0.34 -13.91 11.17
CA GLY A 227 -0.27 -14.68 12.25
C GLY A 227 0.03 -16.18 12.16
N LYS A 228 -0.06 -16.84 13.32
CA LYS A 228 0.24 -18.28 13.46
C LYS A 228 -0.69 -19.14 12.62
N MET A 229 -0.11 -20.13 11.94
CA MET A 229 -0.82 -21.13 11.15
C MET A 229 -0.94 -22.45 11.91
N LYS A 230 -2.08 -23.14 11.77
CA LYS A 230 -2.32 -24.49 12.34
C LYS A 230 -1.86 -25.59 11.38
N GLY A 231 -1.80 -25.31 10.08
CA GLY A 231 -1.31 -26.23 9.05
C GLY A 231 -0.93 -25.52 7.74
N ALA A 232 -0.37 -26.28 6.79
CA ALA A 232 0.08 -25.75 5.49
C ALA A 232 -1.07 -25.30 4.58
N ASP A 233 -2.29 -25.79 4.83
CA ASP A 233 -3.49 -25.44 4.05
C ASP A 233 -4.25 -24.23 4.64
N ASP A 234 -3.78 -23.68 5.75
CA ASP A 234 -4.38 -22.47 6.33
C ASP A 234 -4.02 -21.24 5.50
N ILE A 235 -4.92 -20.25 5.49
CA ILE A 235 -4.60 -18.91 4.99
C ILE A 235 -4.32 -18.03 6.21
N PRO A 236 -3.08 -17.58 6.42
CA PRO A 236 -2.76 -16.77 7.57
C PRO A 236 -3.42 -15.40 7.47
N TRP A 237 -3.64 -14.81 8.65
CA TRP A 237 -4.05 -13.42 8.80
C TRP A 237 -2.88 -12.61 9.35
N PHE A 238 -2.86 -11.32 9.07
CA PHE A 238 -1.98 -10.36 9.73
C PHE A 238 -2.12 -10.45 11.25
N ASP A 239 -1.01 -10.47 11.98
CA ASP A 239 -1.02 -10.48 13.45
C ASP A 239 -1.16 -9.05 13.99
N SER A 240 -2.36 -8.74 14.45
CA SER A 240 -2.69 -7.43 15.03
C SER A 240 -2.15 -7.24 16.46
N GLU A 241 -1.43 -8.19 17.05
CA GLU A 241 -0.91 -8.07 18.43
C GLU A 241 0.57 -7.67 18.49
N ILE A 242 1.24 -7.52 17.35
CA ILE A 242 2.69 -7.19 17.23
C ILE A 242 3.03 -5.72 17.50
#